data_AF-A0A536NCD2-F1
#
_entry.id   AF-A0A536NCD2-F1
#
_cell.length_a   1.000
_cell.length_b   1.000
_cell.length_c   1.000
_cell.angle_alpha   90.00
_cell.angle_beta   90.00
_cell.angle_gamma   90.00
#
_symmetry.space_group_name_H-M   'P 1'
#
loop_
_entity.id
_entity.type
_entity.pdbx_description
1 polymer ?
#
loop_
_entity_poly.entity_id
_entity_poly.type
_entity_poly.pdbx_seq_one_letter_code
_entity_poly.pdbx_strand_id
1 'polypeptide(L)'
;MRNRQTVEAATREMPGDEPTWTRPATGRESTGLWFRDAIALLMASALVVLLSWSGWVADAQATLVQMGFDPDRGQLLVGMLMAALAAAVARLIAGRSAPPILASLLGFAAVYGGTFLSETRDALKPAADQGTFDPAGWSMTLLALTVAVVVTGWAASVLAGIVRSQLVISWGDLHDLARSRSRRSAKVARPMAVLAVVALLALTGPVLGDMLNFGPQIHMRQTSSMPVGLFGGAPSTAGDLPSTMPGDSGLSIGVSAGATDRARPWEAWRPTGSATLTSVVFPAPWVGGTATTLKASIYLPPGYATGSQRYPVLYEVPWSLYLWEGGLGFPAPMDSLIDSGLVPAQIVVFISEGGGPYPDSECADSFDGREHYESFLVHTVVPYVDATYRTIATPAARALLGVSQGGFCAPNLLFRNPDTFGQAVSFSGYFIAGVASPQTINAWRPFGGNSALVAANSPVLEATHLPADVRNHLFLVVSGSLSDGFYGPQIRAFVGVLQREGIPDALLPDPGGHSWPAFRDQFGPALELVAARQVHLGVFR
;
A
#
# COMPACT_ATOMS: atom_id res chain seq x y z
N MET A 1 -93.58 -0.44 -0.78
CA MET A 1 -93.80 -0.97 -2.14
C MET A 1 -92.44 -1.47 -2.67
N ARG A 2 -92.11 -2.76 -2.48
CA ARG A 2 -91.96 -3.80 -3.53
C ARG A 2 -91.30 -3.35 -4.85
N ASN A 3 -89.99 -3.62 -4.97
CA ASN A 3 -89.36 -4.64 -5.83
C ASN A 3 -89.85 -4.85 -7.29
N ARG A 4 -88.94 -4.75 -8.27
CA ARG A 4 -88.69 -5.67 -9.43
C ARG A 4 -87.72 -4.97 -10.43
N GLN A 5 -86.52 -5.50 -10.73
CA GLN A 5 -86.23 -6.58 -11.70
C GLN A 5 -86.78 -6.24 -13.11
N THR A 6 -86.13 -6.39 -14.27
CA THR A 6 -84.94 -7.12 -14.78
C THR A 6 -84.95 -6.80 -16.30
N VAL A 7 -83.80 -6.53 -16.94
CA VAL A 7 -83.10 -7.40 -17.93
C VAL A 7 -83.64 -7.36 -19.38
N GLU A 8 -82.70 -7.14 -20.31
CA GLU A 8 -82.66 -7.52 -21.76
C GLU A 8 -83.63 -6.82 -22.74
N ALA A 9 -83.29 -6.54 -24.01
CA ALA A 9 -82.16 -6.92 -24.87
C ALA A 9 -82.16 -6.06 -26.15
N ALA A 10 -81.06 -6.24 -26.92
CA ALA A 10 -80.95 -6.19 -28.39
C ALA A 10 -80.48 -4.87 -29.04
N THR A 11 -79.50 -4.82 -29.95
CA THR A 11 -78.35 -5.67 -30.36
C THR A 11 -77.72 -4.91 -31.55
N ARG A 12 -76.38 -4.90 -31.67
CA ARG A 12 -75.73 -5.02 -32.99
C ARG A 12 -74.33 -5.58 -32.83
N GLU A 13 -74.13 -6.70 -33.52
CA GLU A 13 -73.00 -7.61 -33.53
C GLU A 13 -71.71 -6.98 -34.07
N MET A 14 -70.56 -7.51 -33.62
CA MET A 14 -69.39 -7.79 -34.47
C MET A 14 -68.67 -9.05 -33.92
N PRO A 15 -68.07 -9.88 -34.79
CA PRO A 15 -67.80 -11.29 -34.53
C PRO A 15 -66.47 -11.53 -33.83
N GLY A 16 -66.36 -12.69 -33.17
CA GLY A 16 -65.17 -13.13 -32.47
C GLY A 16 -64.07 -13.63 -33.42
N ASP A 17 -62.83 -13.48 -32.97
CA ASP A 17 -61.67 -14.24 -33.43
C ASP A 17 -60.88 -14.70 -32.20
N GLU A 18 -60.52 -15.98 -32.19
CA GLU A 18 -59.79 -16.71 -31.16
C GLU A 18 -58.39 -16.13 -30.86
N PRO A 19 -57.82 -16.39 -29.66
CA PRO A 19 -56.42 -16.08 -29.41
C PRO A 19 -55.54 -17.03 -30.23
N THR A 20 -55.04 -16.54 -31.36
CA THR A 20 -54.02 -17.25 -32.14
C THR A 20 -52.76 -17.40 -31.28
N TRP A 21 -52.48 -18.63 -30.86
CA TRP A 21 -51.15 -19.02 -30.37
C TRP A 21 -50.14 -18.75 -31.48
N THR A 22 -49.38 -17.67 -31.35
CA THR A 22 -48.27 -17.36 -32.25
C THR A 22 -47.25 -18.49 -32.19
N ARG A 23 -47.02 -19.16 -33.33
CA ARG A 23 -45.97 -20.16 -33.54
C ARG A 23 -44.61 -19.66 -33.04
N PRO A 24 -43.74 -20.54 -32.52
CA PRO A 24 -42.37 -20.16 -32.15
C PRO A 24 -41.63 -19.61 -33.36
N ALA A 25 -40.86 -18.54 -33.12
CA ALA A 25 -40.15 -17.77 -34.14
C ALA A 25 -39.35 -18.67 -35.10
N THR A 26 -39.54 -18.44 -36.40
CA THR A 26 -38.86 -19.15 -37.49
C THR A 26 -37.34 -19.02 -37.39
N GLY A 27 -36.59 -20.08 -37.75
CA GLY A 27 -35.12 -20.20 -37.58
C GLY A 27 -34.21 -19.16 -38.25
N ARG A 28 -34.77 -18.14 -38.91
CA ARG A 28 -34.02 -17.00 -39.48
C ARG A 28 -33.76 -15.89 -38.46
N GLU A 29 -34.60 -15.75 -37.43
CA GLU A 29 -34.35 -14.81 -36.33
C GLU A 29 -33.37 -15.39 -35.30
N SER A 30 -33.45 -16.70 -35.01
CA SER A 30 -32.52 -17.36 -34.08
C SER A 30 -31.06 -17.27 -34.57
N THR A 31 -30.80 -17.54 -35.85
CA THR A 31 -29.46 -17.45 -36.45
C THR A 31 -28.84 -16.05 -36.35
N GLY A 32 -29.62 -14.98 -36.54
CA GLY A 32 -29.15 -13.60 -36.36
C GLY A 32 -28.88 -13.22 -34.89
N LEU A 33 -29.61 -13.83 -33.95
CA LEU A 33 -29.40 -13.65 -32.51
C LEU A 33 -28.08 -14.28 -32.08
N TRP A 34 -27.81 -15.54 -32.45
CA TRP A 34 -26.56 -16.24 -32.13
C TRP A 34 -25.33 -15.54 -32.73
N PHE A 35 -25.44 -15.04 -33.95
CA PHE A 35 -24.36 -14.30 -34.61
C PHE A 35 -23.97 -13.02 -33.85
N ARG A 36 -24.94 -12.27 -33.32
CA ARG A 36 -24.67 -11.06 -32.53
C ARG A 36 -24.03 -11.38 -31.17
N ASP A 37 -24.40 -12.49 -30.56
CA ASP A 37 -23.80 -12.93 -29.30
C ASP A 37 -22.36 -13.37 -29.52
N ALA A 38 -22.08 -14.09 -30.61
CA ALA A 38 -20.73 -14.46 -31.00
C ALA A 38 -19.85 -13.22 -31.24
N ILE A 39 -20.36 -12.22 -31.97
CA ILE A 39 -19.64 -10.95 -32.17
C ILE A 39 -19.41 -10.23 -30.84
N ALA A 40 -20.41 -10.20 -29.96
CA ALA A 40 -20.29 -9.54 -28.67
C ALA A 40 -19.18 -10.17 -27.81
N LEU A 41 -19.12 -11.50 -27.76
CA LEU A 41 -18.08 -12.24 -27.04
C LEU A 41 -16.71 -12.06 -27.68
N LEU A 42 -16.61 -12.08 -29.02
CA LEU A 42 -15.37 -11.84 -29.74
C LEU A 42 -14.82 -10.43 -29.45
N MET A 43 -15.67 -9.41 -29.52
CA MET A 43 -15.27 -8.03 -29.25
C MET A 43 -14.90 -7.78 -27.79
N ALA A 44 -15.63 -8.38 -26.85
CA ALA A 44 -15.27 -8.33 -25.43
C ALA A 44 -13.92 -9.01 -25.18
N SER A 45 -13.68 -10.17 -25.80
CA SER A 45 -12.40 -10.88 -25.70
C SER A 45 -11.25 -10.09 -26.34
N ALA A 46 -11.49 -9.48 -27.50
CA ALA A 46 -10.51 -8.63 -28.17
C ALA A 46 -10.12 -7.41 -27.31
N LEU A 47 -11.09 -6.79 -26.62
CA LEU A 47 -10.82 -5.71 -25.67
C LEU A 47 -9.93 -6.20 -24.52
N VAL A 48 -10.25 -7.36 -23.93
CA VAL A 48 -9.45 -7.94 -22.85
C VAL A 48 -8.01 -8.16 -23.31
N VAL A 49 -7.82 -8.76 -24.48
CA VAL A 49 -6.49 -8.97 -25.06
C VAL A 49 -5.76 -7.65 -25.33
N LEU A 50 -6.45 -6.66 -25.89
CA LEU A 50 -5.88 -5.33 -26.17
C LEU A 50 -5.41 -4.64 -24.90
N LEU A 51 -6.21 -4.63 -23.83
CA LEU A 51 -5.86 -4.00 -22.56
C LEU A 51 -4.74 -4.76 -21.83
N SER A 52 -4.73 -6.09 -21.91
CA SER A 52 -3.62 -6.88 -21.38
C SER A 52 -2.32 -6.62 -22.15
N TRP A 53 -2.39 -6.49 -23.48
CA TRP A 53 -1.21 -6.30 -24.33
C TRP A 53 -0.70 -4.86 -24.32
N SER A 54 -1.57 -3.87 -24.10
CA SER A 54 -1.18 -2.47 -24.00
C SER A 54 -0.44 -2.12 -22.71
N GLY A 55 -0.24 -3.09 -21.80
CA GLY A 55 0.34 -2.87 -20.48
C GLY A 55 -0.67 -2.38 -19.44
N TRP A 56 -1.92 -2.07 -19.81
CA TRP A 56 -2.88 -1.45 -18.90
C TRP A 56 -3.18 -2.32 -17.66
N VAL A 57 -3.30 -3.63 -17.86
CA VAL A 57 -3.51 -4.58 -16.76
C VAL A 57 -2.32 -4.59 -15.80
N ALA A 58 -1.10 -4.56 -16.34
CA ALA A 58 0.12 -4.53 -15.54
C ALA A 58 0.27 -3.20 -14.79
N ASP A 59 -0.03 -2.08 -15.45
CA ASP A 59 0.01 -0.74 -14.86
C ASP A 59 -1.04 -0.58 -13.75
N ALA A 60 -2.25 -1.08 -13.97
CA ALA A 60 -3.32 -1.06 -12.96
C ALA A 60 -2.98 -1.95 -11.76
N GLN A 61 -2.39 -3.12 -11.99
CA GLN A 61 -1.92 -4.01 -10.92
C GLN A 61 -0.78 -3.35 -10.14
N ALA A 62 0.21 -2.78 -10.83
CA ALA A 62 1.31 -2.05 -10.21
C ALA A 62 0.80 -0.87 -9.36
N THR A 63 -0.21 -0.15 -9.85
CA THR A 63 -0.88 0.93 -9.12
C THR A 63 -1.51 0.42 -7.82
N LEU A 64 -2.24 -0.70 -7.85
CA LEU A 64 -2.84 -1.28 -6.64
C LEU A 64 -1.78 -1.79 -5.66
N VAL A 65 -0.69 -2.37 -6.16
CA VAL A 65 0.44 -2.78 -5.32
C VAL A 65 1.07 -1.58 -4.62
N GLN A 66 1.23 -0.46 -5.33
CA GLN A 66 1.70 0.79 -4.77
C GLN A 66 0.71 1.42 -3.77
N MET A 67 -0.59 1.13 -3.88
CA MET A 67 -1.61 1.51 -2.89
C MET A 67 -1.60 0.61 -1.62
N GLY A 68 -0.65 -0.34 -1.51
CA GLY A 68 -0.51 -1.21 -0.35
C GLY A 68 -1.27 -2.53 -0.43
N PHE A 69 -1.84 -2.87 -1.59
CA PHE A 69 -2.34 -4.21 -1.83
C PHE A 69 -1.17 -5.15 -2.13
N ASP A 70 -1.26 -6.41 -1.73
CA ASP A 70 -0.31 -7.42 -2.21
C ASP A 70 -0.54 -7.69 -3.72
N PRO A 71 0.47 -8.22 -4.43
CA PRO A 71 0.39 -8.45 -5.88
C PRO A 71 -0.80 -9.29 -6.32
N ASP A 72 -1.17 -10.30 -5.53
CA ASP A 72 -2.24 -11.24 -5.86
C ASP A 72 -3.62 -10.60 -5.66
N ARG A 73 -3.81 -9.84 -4.57
CA ARG A 73 -5.02 -9.03 -4.36
C ARG A 73 -5.15 -7.90 -5.38
N GLY A 74 -4.04 -7.28 -5.79
CA GLY A 74 -4.02 -6.31 -6.88
C GLY A 74 -4.53 -6.94 -8.18
N GLN A 75 -4.03 -8.13 -8.53
CA GLN A 75 -4.44 -8.85 -9.73
C GLN A 75 -5.90 -9.32 -9.67
N LEU A 76 -6.39 -9.73 -8.49
CA LEU A 76 -7.79 -10.07 -8.24
C LEU A 76 -8.72 -8.89 -8.56
N LEU A 77 -8.39 -7.70 -8.06
CA LEU A 77 -9.18 -6.48 -8.26
C LEU A 77 -9.16 -6.02 -9.73
N VAL A 78 -8.00 -6.08 -10.40
CA VAL A 78 -7.91 -5.80 -11.84
C VAL A 78 -8.73 -6.82 -12.64
N GLY A 79 -8.69 -8.10 -12.25
CA GLY A 79 -9.55 -9.13 -12.83
C GLY A 79 -11.04 -8.78 -12.74
N MET A 80 -11.50 -8.26 -11.60
CA MET A 80 -12.90 -7.84 -11.41
C MET A 80 -13.28 -6.64 -12.29
N LEU A 81 -12.38 -5.68 -12.45
CA LEU A 81 -12.57 -4.55 -13.38
C LEU A 81 -12.67 -5.04 -14.84
N MET A 82 -11.82 -5.97 -15.23
CA MET A 82 -11.86 -6.57 -16.56
C MET A 82 -13.13 -7.38 -16.81
N ALA A 83 -13.63 -8.06 -15.77
CA ALA A 83 -14.92 -8.74 -15.80
C ALA A 83 -16.07 -7.76 -16.07
N ALA A 84 -16.07 -6.60 -15.40
CA ALA A 84 -17.08 -5.55 -15.59
C ALA A 84 -17.03 -4.95 -17.01
N LEU A 85 -15.84 -4.63 -17.51
CA LEU A 85 -15.63 -4.06 -18.84
C LEU A 85 -16.08 -5.03 -19.95
N ALA A 86 -15.70 -6.30 -19.84
CA ALA A 86 -16.09 -7.33 -20.80
C ALA A 86 -17.62 -7.51 -20.83
N ALA A 87 -18.28 -7.53 -19.66
CA ALA A 87 -19.74 -7.59 -19.57
C ALA A 87 -20.43 -6.37 -20.19
N ALA A 88 -19.92 -5.16 -19.93
CA ALA A 88 -20.46 -3.93 -20.49
C ALA A 88 -20.40 -3.91 -22.02
N VAL A 89 -19.24 -4.26 -22.60
CA VAL A 89 -19.08 -4.35 -24.07
C VAL A 89 -20.01 -5.39 -24.66
N ALA A 90 -20.05 -6.59 -24.07
CA ALA A 90 -20.93 -7.65 -24.55
C ALA A 90 -22.40 -7.21 -24.52
N ARG A 91 -22.82 -6.47 -23.50
CA ARG A 91 -24.18 -5.91 -23.39
C ARG A 91 -24.46 -4.84 -24.46
N LEU A 92 -23.50 -3.94 -24.69
CA LEU A 92 -23.60 -2.87 -25.69
C LEU A 92 -23.70 -3.42 -27.12
N ILE A 93 -23.23 -4.64 -27.38
CA ILE A 93 -23.30 -5.29 -28.70
C ILE A 93 -24.50 -6.23 -28.81
N ALA A 94 -24.66 -7.18 -27.90
CA ALA A 94 -25.70 -8.21 -27.97
C ALA A 94 -27.11 -7.75 -27.59
N GLY A 95 -27.22 -6.85 -26.61
CA GLY A 95 -28.51 -6.29 -26.14
C GLY A 95 -29.33 -7.23 -25.25
N ARG A 96 -28.79 -8.41 -24.92
CA ARG A 96 -29.38 -9.40 -24.00
C ARG A 96 -28.44 -9.71 -22.83
N SER A 97 -28.96 -10.39 -21.81
CA SER A 97 -28.28 -10.52 -20.50
C SER A 97 -27.33 -11.72 -20.40
N ALA A 98 -27.46 -12.73 -21.28
CA ALA A 98 -26.64 -13.94 -21.23
C ALA A 98 -25.16 -13.74 -21.67
N PRO A 99 -24.84 -13.09 -22.81
CA PRO A 99 -23.45 -12.88 -23.24
C PRO A 99 -22.58 -12.09 -22.25
N PRO A 100 -23.09 -11.06 -21.55
CA PRO A 100 -22.34 -10.35 -20.51
C PRO A 100 -21.81 -11.21 -19.37
N ILE A 101 -22.57 -12.21 -18.91
CA ILE A 101 -22.15 -13.09 -17.80
C ILE A 101 -20.99 -13.99 -18.26
N LEU A 102 -21.08 -14.52 -19.48
CA LEU A 102 -19.99 -15.32 -20.05
C LEU A 102 -18.76 -14.45 -20.30
N ALA A 103 -18.94 -13.23 -20.80
CA ALA A 103 -17.86 -12.28 -21.01
C ALA A 103 -17.15 -11.88 -19.71
N SER A 104 -17.89 -11.69 -18.60
CA SER A 104 -17.28 -11.37 -17.30
C SER A 104 -16.44 -12.53 -16.76
N LEU A 105 -16.95 -13.76 -16.85
CA LEU A 105 -16.21 -14.95 -16.43
C LEU A 105 -14.92 -15.14 -17.24
N LEU A 106 -15.00 -14.98 -18.57
CA LEU A 106 -13.83 -15.08 -19.45
C LEU A 106 -12.81 -13.95 -19.20
N GLY A 107 -13.28 -12.71 -19.04
CA GLY A 107 -12.43 -11.55 -18.76
C GLY A 107 -11.70 -11.68 -17.41
N PHE A 108 -12.40 -12.16 -16.38
CA PHE A 108 -11.79 -12.42 -15.08
C PHE A 108 -10.73 -13.53 -15.15
N ALA A 109 -11.10 -14.67 -15.75
CA ALA A 109 -10.21 -15.83 -15.86
C ALA A 109 -8.95 -15.51 -16.68
N ALA A 110 -9.05 -14.67 -17.70
CA ALA A 110 -7.91 -14.23 -18.52
C ALA A 110 -6.85 -13.44 -17.72
N VAL A 111 -7.24 -12.79 -16.62
CA VAL A 111 -6.35 -11.95 -15.81
C VAL A 111 -5.90 -12.64 -14.53
N TYR A 112 -6.84 -13.26 -13.79
CA TYR A 112 -6.56 -13.84 -12.47
C TYR A 112 -6.50 -15.38 -12.46
N GLY A 113 -6.96 -16.05 -13.52
CA GLY A 113 -7.02 -17.51 -13.56
C GLY A 113 -5.65 -18.18 -13.42
N GLY A 114 -4.58 -17.56 -13.96
CA GLY A 114 -3.21 -18.04 -13.80
C GLY A 114 -2.74 -18.02 -12.33
N THR A 115 -3.00 -16.90 -11.65
CA THR A 115 -2.65 -16.69 -10.23
C THR A 115 -3.37 -17.69 -9.34
N PHE A 116 -4.69 -17.83 -9.51
CA PHE A 116 -5.48 -18.81 -8.75
C PHE A 116 -5.01 -20.26 -8.94
N LEU A 117 -4.61 -20.64 -10.16
CA LEU A 117 -4.05 -21.96 -10.44
C LEU A 117 -2.67 -22.15 -9.80
N SER A 118 -1.84 -21.10 -9.74
CA SER A 118 -0.55 -21.13 -9.06
C SER A 118 -0.73 -21.31 -7.56
N GLU A 119 -1.56 -20.47 -6.93
CA GLU A 119 -1.88 -20.56 -5.50
C GLU A 119 -2.46 -21.93 -5.13
N THR A 120 -3.37 -22.47 -5.96
CA THR A 120 -3.93 -23.82 -5.75
C THR A 120 -2.83 -24.88 -5.81
N ARG A 121 -1.88 -24.78 -6.75
CA ARG A 121 -0.76 -25.72 -6.86
C ARG A 121 0.18 -25.64 -5.66
N ASP A 122 0.41 -24.44 -5.14
CA ASP A 122 1.25 -24.24 -3.97
C ASP A 122 0.57 -24.76 -2.69
N ALA A 123 -0.74 -24.53 -2.53
CA ALA A 123 -1.52 -25.07 -1.42
C ALA A 123 -1.62 -26.61 -1.39
N LEU A 124 -1.42 -27.28 -2.53
CA LEU A 124 -1.40 -28.74 -2.62
C LEU A 124 -0.07 -29.36 -2.17
N LYS A 125 1.00 -28.57 -2.01
CA LYS A 125 2.30 -29.06 -1.55
C LYS A 125 2.29 -29.21 -0.02
N PRO A 126 2.70 -30.36 0.55
CA PRO A 126 2.80 -30.50 1.99
C PRO A 126 3.93 -29.62 2.55
N ALA A 127 3.59 -28.72 3.48
CA ALA A 127 4.53 -27.88 4.23
C ALA A 127 4.33 -28.12 5.75
N ALA A 128 5.42 -28.25 6.50
CA ALA A 128 5.41 -28.68 7.90
C ALA A 128 4.76 -27.67 8.87
N ASP A 129 4.52 -26.43 8.41
CA ASP A 129 4.14 -25.25 9.18
C ASP A 129 2.88 -24.53 8.65
N GLN A 130 2.35 -24.89 7.48
CA GLN A 130 1.22 -24.18 6.83
C GLN A 130 -0.11 -24.97 6.82
N GLY A 131 -0.15 -26.13 7.49
CA GLY A 131 -1.34 -26.99 7.53
C GLY A 131 -1.52 -27.86 6.28
N THR A 132 -2.62 -28.60 6.23
CA THR A 132 -2.96 -29.49 5.10
C THR A 132 -4.00 -28.84 4.19
N PHE A 133 -3.94 -29.11 2.89
CA PHE A 133 -4.95 -28.66 1.92
C PHE A 133 -6.38 -28.98 2.38
N ASP A 134 -7.26 -27.98 2.39
CA ASP A 134 -8.67 -28.11 2.72
C ASP A 134 -9.54 -28.03 1.44
N PRO A 135 -10.08 -29.16 0.94
CA PRO A 135 -10.94 -29.18 -0.23
C PRO A 135 -12.23 -28.37 -0.06
N ALA A 136 -12.75 -28.24 1.17
CA ALA A 136 -13.98 -27.49 1.44
C ALA A 136 -13.72 -25.99 1.34
N GLY A 137 -12.66 -25.49 1.98
CA GLY A 137 -12.20 -24.11 1.86
C GLY A 137 -11.87 -23.71 0.42
N TRP A 138 -11.20 -24.60 -0.34
CA TRP A 138 -10.95 -24.38 -1.77
C TRP A 138 -12.25 -24.24 -2.58
N SER A 139 -13.21 -25.15 -2.36
CA SER A 139 -14.51 -25.13 -3.06
C SER A 139 -15.31 -23.86 -2.74
N MET A 140 -15.30 -23.43 -1.48
CA MET A 140 -15.93 -22.18 -1.05
C MET A 140 -15.27 -20.95 -1.68
N THR A 141 -13.95 -20.96 -1.81
CA THR A 141 -13.21 -19.86 -2.46
C THR A 141 -13.57 -19.76 -3.94
N LEU A 142 -13.61 -20.88 -4.66
CA LEU A 142 -14.02 -20.93 -6.06
C LEU A 142 -15.47 -20.44 -6.25
N LEU A 143 -16.37 -20.86 -5.37
CA LEU A 143 -17.77 -20.41 -5.39
C LEU A 143 -17.86 -18.90 -5.13
N ALA A 144 -17.15 -18.39 -4.12
CA ALA A 144 -17.14 -16.97 -3.78
C ALA A 144 -16.64 -16.11 -4.93
N LEU A 145 -15.52 -16.50 -5.57
CA LEU A 145 -14.98 -15.82 -6.74
C LEU A 145 -15.99 -15.83 -7.89
N THR A 146 -16.60 -16.98 -8.17
CA THR A 146 -17.60 -17.11 -9.25
C THR A 146 -18.80 -16.20 -9.00
N VAL A 147 -19.35 -16.19 -7.78
CA VAL A 147 -20.48 -15.33 -7.41
C VAL A 147 -20.10 -13.85 -7.54
N ALA A 148 -18.93 -13.45 -7.03
CA ALA A 148 -18.46 -12.07 -7.13
C ALA A 148 -18.31 -11.60 -8.58
N VAL A 149 -17.75 -12.44 -9.47
CA VAL A 149 -17.62 -12.14 -10.90
C VAL A 149 -18.98 -12.03 -11.58
N VAL A 150 -19.92 -12.93 -11.26
CA VAL A 150 -21.27 -12.91 -11.83
C VAL A 150 -22.03 -11.65 -11.40
N VAL A 151 -21.97 -11.30 -10.12
CA VAL A 151 -22.62 -10.07 -9.59
C VAL A 151 -22.03 -8.83 -10.23
N THR A 152 -20.70 -8.75 -10.33
CA THR A 152 -19.99 -7.63 -10.97
C THR A 152 -20.37 -7.49 -12.44
N GLY A 153 -20.35 -8.60 -13.19
CA GLY A 153 -20.77 -8.62 -14.59
C GLY A 153 -22.25 -8.27 -14.79
N TRP A 154 -23.13 -8.73 -13.89
CA TRP A 154 -24.55 -8.39 -13.91
C TRP A 154 -24.77 -6.88 -13.69
N ALA A 155 -24.12 -6.30 -12.67
CA ALA A 155 -24.23 -4.86 -12.39
C ALA A 155 -23.75 -4.02 -13.59
N ALA A 156 -22.60 -4.35 -14.18
CA ALA A 156 -22.07 -3.69 -15.37
C ALA A 156 -23.01 -3.83 -16.58
N SER A 157 -23.61 -5.00 -16.77
CA SER A 157 -24.59 -5.28 -17.82
C SER A 157 -25.90 -4.50 -17.66
N VAL A 158 -26.37 -4.27 -16.43
CA VAL A 158 -27.55 -3.43 -16.20
C VAL A 158 -27.27 -1.99 -16.62
N LEU A 159 -26.15 -1.42 -16.17
CA LEU A 159 -25.74 -0.06 -16.52
C LEU A 159 -25.53 0.11 -18.03
N ALA A 160 -24.81 -0.82 -18.66
CA ALA A 160 -24.60 -0.82 -20.11
C ALA A 160 -25.91 -0.97 -20.89
N GLY A 161 -26.91 -1.67 -20.35
CA GLY A 161 -28.24 -1.78 -20.95
C GLY A 161 -28.97 -0.43 -20.99
N ILE A 162 -28.89 0.35 -19.92
CA ILE A 162 -29.45 1.71 -19.86
C ILE A 162 -28.76 2.59 -20.91
N VAL A 163 -27.43 2.59 -20.97
CA VAL A 163 -26.66 3.36 -21.96
C VAL A 163 -27.01 2.95 -23.40
N ARG A 164 -27.09 1.64 -23.68
CA ARG A 164 -27.44 1.11 -25.00
C ARG A 164 -28.77 1.69 -25.50
N SER A 165 -29.79 1.74 -24.64
CA SER A 165 -31.10 2.26 -25.02
C SER A 165 -31.03 3.70 -25.52
N GLN A 166 -30.25 4.55 -24.85
CA GLN A 166 -30.05 5.94 -25.23
C GLN A 166 -29.24 6.07 -26.52
N LEU A 167 -28.23 5.22 -26.70
CA LEU A 167 -27.43 5.17 -27.94
C LEU A 167 -28.26 4.78 -29.16
N VAL A 168 -29.13 3.76 -29.03
CA VAL A 168 -29.99 3.30 -30.13
C VAL A 168 -30.99 4.38 -30.52
N ILE A 169 -31.62 5.04 -29.55
CA ILE A 169 -32.55 6.15 -29.80
C ILE A 169 -31.81 7.31 -30.49
N SER A 170 -30.63 7.69 -29.98
CA SER A 170 -29.83 8.78 -30.53
C SER A 170 -29.33 8.50 -31.94
N TRP A 171 -28.97 7.24 -32.24
CA TRP A 171 -28.60 6.82 -33.59
C TRP A 171 -29.78 6.93 -34.56
N GLY A 172 -30.98 6.55 -34.12
CA GLY A 172 -32.21 6.75 -34.88
C GLY A 172 -32.46 8.23 -35.21
N ASP A 173 -32.33 9.10 -34.20
CA ASP A 173 -32.47 10.55 -34.38
C ASP A 173 -31.43 11.12 -35.35
N LEU A 174 -30.17 10.64 -35.29
CA LEU A 174 -29.08 11.06 -36.18
C LEU A 174 -29.29 10.60 -37.63
N HIS A 175 -29.74 9.36 -37.81
CA HIS A 175 -30.05 8.79 -39.12
C HIS A 175 -31.25 9.50 -39.78
N ASP A 176 -32.26 9.86 -38.99
CA ASP A 176 -33.39 10.70 -39.42
C ASP A 176 -32.95 12.11 -39.82
N LEU A 177 -32.01 12.71 -39.07
CA LEU A 177 -31.43 14.01 -39.39
C LEU A 177 -30.63 13.98 -40.69
N ALA A 178 -29.89 12.90 -40.95
CA ALA A 178 -29.12 12.74 -42.19
C ALA A 178 -30.02 12.60 -43.43
N ARG A 179 -31.26 12.12 -43.26
CA ARG A 179 -32.21 11.90 -44.37
C ARG A 179 -33.29 12.98 -44.52
N SER A 180 -33.47 13.87 -43.56
CA SER A 180 -34.53 14.89 -43.58
C SER A 180 -34.00 16.31 -43.83
N ARG A 181 -34.73 17.12 -44.61
CA ARG A 181 -34.39 18.53 -44.87
C ARG A 181 -34.78 19.49 -43.73
N SER A 182 -35.62 19.05 -42.76
CA SER A 182 -36.09 19.90 -41.66
C SER A 182 -35.36 19.59 -40.36
N ARG A 183 -34.57 20.54 -39.86
CA ARG A 183 -33.88 20.45 -38.57
C ARG A 183 -34.84 20.83 -37.43
N ARG A 184 -35.62 19.87 -36.90
CA ARG A 184 -36.35 20.10 -35.64
C ARG A 184 -35.38 20.00 -34.46
N SER A 185 -35.30 21.05 -33.64
CA SER A 185 -34.36 21.20 -32.52
C SER A 185 -34.28 19.99 -31.56
N ALA A 186 -35.44 19.36 -31.26
CA ALA A 186 -35.50 18.19 -30.38
C ALA A 186 -34.77 16.94 -30.91
N LYS A 187 -34.65 16.75 -32.24
CA LYS A 187 -33.92 15.63 -32.85
C LYS A 187 -32.40 15.84 -32.82
N VAL A 188 -31.93 17.09 -32.70
CA VAL A 188 -30.50 17.45 -32.63
C VAL A 188 -29.99 17.38 -31.19
N ALA A 189 -30.84 17.72 -30.20
CA ALA A 189 -30.44 17.83 -28.80
C ALA A 189 -29.93 16.51 -28.19
N ARG A 190 -30.56 15.36 -28.50
CA ARG A 190 -30.19 14.06 -27.90
C ARG A 190 -28.85 13.50 -28.40
N PRO A 191 -28.58 13.44 -29.71
CA PRO A 191 -27.25 13.04 -30.19
C PRO A 191 -26.15 13.97 -29.69
N MET A 192 -26.43 15.27 -29.62
CA MET A 192 -25.48 16.25 -29.04
C MET A 192 -25.25 16.00 -27.54
N ALA A 193 -26.27 15.62 -26.77
CA ALA A 193 -26.11 15.28 -25.36
C ALA A 193 -25.29 13.99 -25.18
N VAL A 194 -25.51 12.96 -26.00
CA VAL A 194 -24.70 11.73 -25.99
C VAL A 194 -23.24 12.05 -26.32
N LEU A 195 -23.00 12.83 -27.38
CA LEU A 195 -21.65 13.26 -27.75
C LEU A 195 -20.99 14.09 -26.64
N ALA A 196 -21.75 14.96 -25.98
CA ALA A 196 -21.27 15.75 -24.85
C ALA A 196 -20.90 14.87 -23.66
N VAL A 197 -21.69 13.84 -23.33
CA VAL A 197 -21.36 12.87 -22.26
C VAL A 197 -20.13 12.04 -22.62
N VAL A 198 -20.02 11.56 -23.86
CA VAL A 198 -18.82 10.84 -24.31
C VAL A 198 -17.58 11.72 -24.28
N ALA A 199 -17.69 12.97 -24.75
CA ALA A 199 -16.61 13.94 -24.70
C ALA A 199 -16.24 14.29 -23.26
N LEU A 200 -17.21 14.47 -22.37
CA LEU A 200 -16.99 14.67 -20.94
C LEU A 200 -16.24 13.49 -20.34
N LEU A 201 -16.70 12.25 -20.54
CA LEU A 201 -16.02 11.07 -20.02
C LEU A 201 -14.60 10.90 -20.58
N ALA A 202 -14.40 11.20 -21.87
CA ALA A 202 -13.07 11.16 -22.50
C ALA A 202 -12.14 12.26 -21.98
N LEU A 203 -12.68 13.43 -21.63
CA LEU A 203 -11.93 14.57 -21.11
C LEU A 203 -11.64 14.42 -19.61
N THR A 204 -12.63 13.99 -18.83
CA THR A 204 -12.57 13.89 -17.37
C THR A 204 -12.01 12.56 -16.89
N GLY A 205 -12.05 11.50 -17.70
CA GLY A 205 -11.49 10.20 -17.34
C GLY A 205 -9.99 10.26 -17.05
N PRO A 206 -9.16 10.81 -17.96
CA PRO A 206 -7.73 11.03 -17.71
C PRO A 206 -7.50 11.94 -16.52
N VAL A 207 -8.24 13.06 -16.41
CA VAL A 207 -8.15 14.01 -15.30
C VAL A 207 -8.48 13.34 -13.96
N LEU A 208 -9.49 12.48 -13.90
CA LEU A 208 -9.83 11.73 -12.69
C LEU A 208 -8.73 10.72 -12.35
N GLY A 209 -8.12 10.08 -13.35
CA GLY A 209 -6.95 9.22 -13.19
C GLY A 209 -5.75 9.99 -12.62
N ASP A 210 -5.48 11.18 -13.14
CA ASP A 210 -4.46 12.09 -12.62
C ASP A 210 -4.82 12.56 -11.20
N MET A 211 -6.09 12.83 -10.88
CA MET A 211 -6.51 13.23 -9.53
C MET A 211 -6.32 12.13 -8.49
N LEU A 212 -6.49 10.86 -8.88
CA LEU A 212 -6.12 9.72 -8.03
C LEU A 212 -4.61 9.68 -7.77
N ASN A 213 -3.80 10.17 -8.71
CA ASN A 213 -2.35 10.09 -8.72
C ASN A 213 -1.63 11.34 -8.13
N PHE A 214 -2.10 12.56 -8.36
CA PHE A 214 -1.37 13.81 -8.03
C PHE A 214 -2.18 14.76 -7.13
N GLY A 215 -3.40 14.36 -6.72
CA GLY A 215 -4.36 15.21 -6.02
C GLY A 215 -5.02 16.28 -6.92
N PRO A 216 -6.15 16.88 -6.51
CA PRO A 216 -6.94 17.80 -7.35
C PRO A 216 -6.19 19.07 -7.76
N GLN A 217 -5.17 19.48 -7.01
CA GLN A 217 -4.38 20.69 -7.25
C GLN A 217 -3.55 20.66 -8.54
N ILE A 218 -3.29 19.49 -9.12
CA ILE A 218 -2.43 19.31 -10.30
C ILE A 218 -2.95 20.04 -11.54
N HIS A 219 -4.27 20.04 -11.75
CA HIS A 219 -4.90 20.74 -12.86
C HIS A 219 -5.31 22.18 -12.53
N MET A 220 -5.03 22.65 -11.31
CA MET A 220 -5.40 23.98 -10.81
C MET A 220 -4.19 24.94 -10.71
N ARG A 221 -2.97 24.47 -11.02
CA ARG A 221 -1.73 25.27 -11.03
C ARG A 221 -1.06 25.18 -12.39
N GLN A 222 -0.49 26.28 -12.89
CA GLN A 222 0.40 26.24 -14.05
C GLN A 222 1.80 25.78 -13.60
N THR A 223 2.17 24.54 -13.90
CA THR A 223 3.55 24.02 -13.69
C THR A 223 4.20 23.72 -15.04
N SER A 224 5.51 23.97 -15.16
CA SER A 224 6.30 23.73 -16.38
C SER A 224 6.63 22.24 -16.61
N SER A 225 6.31 21.38 -15.65
CA SER A 225 6.45 19.94 -15.68
C SER A 225 5.35 19.31 -14.81
N MET A 226 4.85 18.13 -15.17
CA MET A 226 4.00 17.35 -14.27
C MET A 226 4.88 16.88 -13.09
N PRO A 227 4.57 17.22 -11.83
CA PRO A 227 5.22 16.61 -10.66
C PRO A 227 5.12 15.08 -10.73
N VAL A 228 6.08 14.37 -10.16
CA VAL A 228 6.02 12.92 -10.03
C VAL A 228 4.88 12.57 -9.06
N GLY A 229 3.91 11.81 -9.53
CA GLY A 229 2.67 11.51 -8.80
C GLY A 229 2.80 10.28 -7.95
N LEU A 230 1.84 10.10 -7.05
CA LEU A 230 1.66 8.95 -6.15
C LEU A 230 1.95 7.58 -6.82
N PHE A 231 1.82 7.47 -8.15
CA PHE A 231 2.00 6.28 -8.99
C PHE A 231 3.04 6.43 -10.13
N GLY A 232 3.88 7.46 -10.08
CA GLY A 232 5.00 7.66 -11.01
C GLY A 232 4.64 8.31 -12.35
N GLY A 233 5.41 9.32 -12.71
CA GLY A 233 5.54 9.89 -14.05
C GLY A 233 7.01 10.28 -14.23
N ALA A 234 7.51 10.27 -15.48
CA ALA A 234 8.91 10.52 -15.82
C ALA A 234 9.51 11.67 -14.99
N PRO A 235 10.76 11.55 -14.52
CA PRO A 235 11.33 12.45 -13.53
C PRO A 235 11.25 13.88 -14.06
N SER A 236 10.41 14.72 -13.42
CA SER A 236 10.70 16.14 -13.38
C SER A 236 12.04 16.24 -12.69
N THR A 237 13.06 16.55 -13.48
CA THR A 237 14.47 16.71 -13.10
C THR A 237 14.59 17.04 -11.63
N ALA A 238 15.16 16.11 -10.88
CA ALA A 238 15.68 16.37 -9.54
C ALA A 238 16.44 17.69 -9.60
N GLY A 239 15.80 18.76 -9.12
CA GLY A 239 16.46 20.02 -8.88
C GLY A 239 17.46 19.73 -7.77
N ASP A 240 18.72 19.69 -8.16
CA ASP A 240 19.89 19.70 -7.30
C ASP A 240 20.01 18.56 -6.27
N LEU A 241 19.81 17.31 -6.73
CA LEU A 241 20.61 16.23 -6.13
C LEU A 241 22.04 16.39 -6.66
N PRO A 242 23.08 16.41 -5.80
CA PRO A 242 24.46 16.47 -6.27
C PRO A 242 24.69 15.38 -7.31
N SER A 243 25.07 15.77 -8.51
CA SER A 243 25.28 14.89 -9.68
C SER A 243 26.47 13.94 -9.54
N THR A 244 26.95 13.74 -8.32
CA THR A 244 28.05 12.86 -7.94
C THR A 244 27.69 12.09 -6.67
N MET A 245 26.60 11.32 -6.70
CA MET A 245 26.49 10.17 -5.80
C MET A 245 27.51 9.12 -6.28
N PRO A 246 28.43 8.64 -5.42
CA PRO A 246 29.43 7.66 -5.84
C PRO A 246 28.77 6.40 -6.38
N GLY A 247 29.17 5.98 -7.58
CA GLY A 247 28.64 4.79 -8.23
C GLY A 247 28.89 3.50 -7.45
N ASP A 248 28.01 2.53 -7.69
CA ASP A 248 27.83 1.23 -7.00
C ASP A 248 29.08 0.32 -6.88
N SER A 249 30.19 0.66 -7.54
CA SER A 249 31.45 -0.08 -7.50
C SER A 249 32.26 0.22 -6.23
N GLY A 250 31.90 -0.39 -5.11
CA GLY A 250 32.72 -0.31 -3.88
C GLY A 250 31.98 -0.50 -2.55
N LEU A 251 30.67 -0.69 -2.56
CA LEU A 251 29.88 -0.87 -1.33
C LEU A 251 30.18 -2.23 -0.69
N SER A 252 30.54 -2.22 0.60
CA SER A 252 30.71 -3.46 1.37
C SER A 252 29.34 -3.94 1.86
N ILE A 253 28.95 -5.16 1.48
CA ILE A 253 27.73 -5.82 1.98
C ILE A 253 28.08 -6.59 3.26
N GLY A 254 27.16 -6.58 4.23
CA GLY A 254 27.38 -7.19 5.55
C GLY A 254 27.88 -6.18 6.57
N VAL A 255 28.50 -6.67 7.63
CA VAL A 255 28.88 -5.90 8.83
C VAL A 255 30.30 -5.34 8.68
N SER A 256 30.54 -4.08 9.08
CA SER A 256 31.90 -3.53 9.10
C SER A 256 32.83 -4.35 10.02
N ALA A 257 34.08 -4.51 9.60
CA ALA A 257 35.05 -5.32 10.33
C ALA A 257 35.28 -4.79 11.76
N GLY A 258 35.18 -5.67 12.75
CA GLY A 258 35.39 -5.33 14.16
C GLY A 258 34.26 -4.53 14.82
N ALA A 259 33.16 -4.26 14.10
CA ALA A 259 32.03 -3.52 14.65
C ALA A 259 31.23 -4.32 15.71
N THR A 260 31.21 -5.65 15.61
CA THR A 260 30.38 -6.53 16.45
C THR A 260 31.19 -7.66 17.10
N ASP A 261 30.64 -8.25 18.16
CA ASP A 261 31.13 -9.46 18.81
C ASP A 261 30.05 -10.55 18.73
N ARG A 262 30.43 -11.75 18.30
CA ARG A 262 29.51 -12.88 18.10
C ARG A 262 29.19 -13.64 19.38
N ALA A 263 29.85 -13.32 20.50
CA ALA A 263 29.52 -13.92 21.78
C ALA A 263 28.06 -13.59 22.16
N ARG A 264 27.36 -14.56 22.74
CA ARG A 264 25.96 -14.43 23.18
C ARG A 264 25.84 -14.63 24.70
N PRO A 265 26.36 -13.70 25.52
CA PRO A 265 26.36 -13.85 26.98
C PRO A 265 24.96 -13.99 27.59
N TRP A 266 23.92 -13.48 26.92
CA TRP A 266 22.53 -13.66 27.33
C TRP A 266 22.04 -15.10 27.26
N GLU A 267 22.70 -16.02 26.53
CA GLU A 267 22.31 -17.44 26.51
C GLU A 267 22.40 -18.11 27.89
N ALA A 268 23.17 -17.52 28.83
CA ALA A 268 23.21 -17.93 30.23
C ALA A 268 21.84 -17.81 30.93
N TRP A 269 20.97 -16.93 30.44
CA TRP A 269 19.59 -16.79 30.90
C TRP A 269 18.65 -16.55 29.73
N ARG A 270 17.91 -17.59 29.35
CA ARG A 270 16.90 -17.54 28.28
C ARG A 270 15.50 -17.64 28.89
N PRO A 271 14.79 -16.52 29.06
CA PRO A 271 13.42 -16.58 29.51
C PRO A 271 12.54 -17.16 28.40
N THR A 272 11.60 -18.02 28.79
CA THR A 272 10.62 -18.62 27.88
C THR A 272 9.22 -18.12 28.23
N GLY A 273 8.28 -18.26 27.30
CA GLY A 273 6.89 -17.82 27.46
C GLY A 273 6.58 -16.56 26.66
N SER A 274 5.54 -15.85 27.08
CA SER A 274 5.01 -14.69 26.34
C SER A 274 5.36 -13.38 27.01
N ALA A 275 5.54 -12.36 26.19
CA ALA A 275 5.71 -11.00 26.66
C ALA A 275 4.46 -10.41 27.32
N THR A 276 4.68 -9.37 28.11
CA THR A 276 3.61 -8.52 28.64
C THR A 276 3.58 -7.23 27.83
N LEU A 277 2.43 -6.94 27.21
CA LEU A 277 2.17 -5.66 26.57
C LEU A 277 1.48 -4.72 27.56
N THR A 278 2.03 -3.52 27.71
CA THR A 278 1.40 -2.42 28.47
C THR A 278 1.47 -1.13 27.66
N SER A 279 0.91 -0.05 28.18
CA SER A 279 0.97 1.25 27.52
C SER A 279 0.96 2.39 28.52
N VAL A 280 1.58 3.50 28.12
CA VAL A 280 1.53 4.79 28.80
C VAL A 280 0.90 5.81 27.86
N VAL A 281 0.16 6.76 28.43
CA VAL A 281 -0.42 7.89 27.69
C VAL A 281 0.26 9.16 28.16
N PHE A 282 0.81 9.91 27.21
CA PHE A 282 1.42 11.21 27.42
C PHE A 282 0.52 12.33 26.89
N PRO A 283 0.65 13.56 27.41
CA PRO A 283 0.20 14.74 26.69
C PRO A 283 0.78 14.75 25.27
N ALA A 284 -0.01 15.16 24.29
CA ALA A 284 0.47 15.25 22.90
C ALA A 284 1.65 16.23 22.81
N PRO A 285 2.75 15.87 22.11
CA PRO A 285 3.88 16.77 21.86
C PRO A 285 3.60 17.73 20.70
N TRP A 286 2.34 18.12 20.50
CA TRP A 286 1.92 18.95 19.37
C TRP A 286 0.69 19.80 19.66
N VAL A 287 0.47 20.80 18.81
CA VAL A 287 -0.66 21.73 18.81
C VAL A 287 -1.37 21.71 17.45
N GLY A 288 -2.69 21.55 17.50
CA GLY A 288 -3.54 21.51 16.30
C GLY A 288 -3.48 20.19 15.54
N GLY A 289 -3.01 19.12 16.18
CA GLY A 289 -3.24 17.74 15.75
C GLY A 289 -4.67 17.28 16.03
N THR A 290 -5.01 16.08 15.55
CA THR A 290 -6.35 15.48 15.73
C THR A 290 -6.52 14.81 17.10
N ALA A 291 -5.42 14.53 17.80
CA ALA A 291 -5.40 13.98 19.15
C ALA A 291 -4.74 14.95 20.14
N THR A 292 -5.17 14.90 21.41
CA THR A 292 -4.59 15.69 22.52
C THR A 292 -3.64 14.87 23.39
N THR A 293 -3.47 13.58 23.09
CA THR A 293 -2.60 12.65 23.81
C THR A 293 -1.89 11.73 22.82
N LEU A 294 -0.72 11.23 23.23
CA LEU A 294 0.05 10.21 22.51
C LEU A 294 0.14 8.96 23.39
N LYS A 295 -0.25 7.80 22.83
CA LYS A 295 -0.12 6.50 23.50
C LYS A 295 1.17 5.82 23.04
N ALA A 296 2.07 5.52 23.97
CA ALA A 296 3.22 4.67 23.72
C ALA A 296 2.94 3.25 24.24
N SER A 297 3.14 2.24 23.39
CA SER A 297 3.01 0.83 23.78
C SER A 297 4.36 0.28 24.20
N ILE A 298 4.38 -0.52 25.26
CA ILE A 298 5.60 -1.08 25.86
C ILE A 298 5.49 -2.60 25.83
N TYR A 299 6.44 -3.22 25.16
CA TYR A 299 6.70 -4.65 25.21
C TYR A 299 7.70 -4.94 26.33
N LEU A 300 7.30 -5.78 27.28
CA LEU A 300 8.17 -6.31 28.33
C LEU A 300 8.48 -7.77 28.01
N PRO A 301 9.76 -8.15 27.91
CA PRO A 301 10.15 -9.48 27.44
C PRO A 301 9.67 -10.56 28.41
N PRO A 302 9.60 -11.83 27.95
CA PRO A 302 9.39 -12.97 28.82
C PRO A 302 10.32 -12.92 30.04
N GLY A 303 9.80 -13.33 31.22
CA GLY A 303 10.55 -13.30 32.47
C GLY A 303 10.70 -11.92 33.14
N TYR A 304 10.21 -10.82 32.54
CA TYR A 304 10.28 -9.50 33.16
C TYR A 304 9.59 -9.47 34.55
N ALA A 305 8.38 -10.00 34.70
CA ALA A 305 7.66 -9.88 35.98
C ALA A 305 8.36 -10.55 37.18
N THR A 306 9.20 -11.56 36.94
CA THR A 306 9.82 -12.39 37.98
C THR A 306 11.33 -12.19 38.13
N GLY A 307 12.01 -11.70 37.09
CA GLY A 307 13.45 -11.41 37.13
C GLY A 307 13.79 -10.16 37.92
N SER A 308 15.07 -9.85 38.08
CA SER A 308 15.60 -8.58 38.63
C SER A 308 16.58 -7.88 37.67
N GLN A 309 16.79 -8.46 36.48
CA GLN A 309 17.72 -7.97 35.48
C GLN A 309 17.26 -6.64 34.89
N ARG A 310 18.22 -5.92 34.31
CA ARG A 310 17.99 -4.73 33.49
C ARG A 310 18.14 -5.10 32.02
N TYR A 311 17.37 -4.42 31.18
CA TYR A 311 17.20 -4.77 29.77
C TYR A 311 17.66 -3.62 28.85
N PRO A 312 18.30 -3.93 27.70
CA PRO A 312 18.40 -2.97 26.61
C PRO A 312 17.01 -2.52 26.15
N VAL A 313 16.96 -1.36 25.50
CA VAL A 313 15.70 -0.77 25.02
C VAL A 313 15.79 -0.47 23.52
N LEU A 314 14.76 -0.90 22.81
CA LEU A 314 14.59 -0.70 21.40
C LEU A 314 13.37 0.21 21.18
N TYR A 315 13.58 1.38 20.57
CA TYR A 315 12.55 2.38 20.34
C TYR A 315 12.10 2.33 18.88
N GLU A 316 10.86 1.91 18.63
CA GLU A 316 10.22 1.99 17.32
C GLU A 316 9.72 3.42 17.10
N VAL A 317 10.16 3.99 15.97
CA VAL A 317 9.80 5.34 15.54
C VAL A 317 9.35 5.34 14.07
N PRO A 318 8.29 6.08 13.68
CA PRO A 318 7.24 6.65 14.52
C PRO A 318 5.97 5.79 14.52
N TRP A 319 6.07 4.48 14.32
CA TRP A 319 4.88 3.64 14.13
C TRP A 319 4.35 3.02 15.42
N SER A 320 3.03 2.83 15.43
CA SER A 320 2.34 2.16 16.53
C SER A 320 2.59 0.65 16.52
N LEU A 321 2.43 0.01 17.70
CA LEU A 321 2.41 -1.44 17.83
C LEU A 321 1.40 -2.10 16.87
N TYR A 322 0.24 -1.48 16.63
CA TYR A 322 -0.80 -2.01 15.74
C TYR A 322 -0.30 -2.23 14.29
N LEU A 323 0.57 -1.34 13.81
CA LEU A 323 1.17 -1.47 12.49
C LEU A 323 2.13 -2.69 12.44
N TRP A 324 2.89 -2.91 13.50
CA TRP A 324 3.79 -4.07 13.63
C TRP A 324 3.06 -5.39 13.88
N GLU A 325 1.91 -5.36 14.57
CA GLU A 325 1.00 -6.51 14.69
C GLU A 325 0.48 -6.93 13.31
N GLY A 326 -0.02 -5.99 12.51
CA GLY A 326 -0.54 -6.28 11.17
C GLY A 326 0.55 -6.66 10.16
N GLY A 327 1.74 -6.08 10.28
CA GLY A 327 2.84 -6.26 9.34
C GLY A 327 3.75 -7.45 9.64
N LEU A 328 4.27 -7.53 10.86
CA LEU A 328 5.22 -8.54 11.30
C LEU A 328 4.55 -9.70 12.04
N GLY A 329 3.38 -9.48 12.64
CA GLY A 329 2.79 -10.40 13.62
C GLY A 329 3.38 -10.24 15.03
N PHE A 330 3.94 -9.07 15.35
CA PHE A 330 4.44 -8.75 16.70
C PHE A 330 3.34 -9.00 17.75
N PRO A 331 3.61 -9.48 18.98
CA PRO A 331 4.92 -9.75 19.60
C PRO A 331 5.53 -11.12 19.34
N ALA A 332 4.80 -12.07 18.74
CA ALA A 332 5.21 -13.47 18.69
C ALA A 332 6.60 -13.72 18.03
N PRO A 333 6.99 -13.01 16.95
CA PRO A 333 8.35 -13.09 16.42
C PRO A 333 9.42 -12.65 17.42
N MET A 334 9.21 -11.59 18.18
CA MET A 334 10.17 -11.13 19.19
C MET A 334 10.32 -12.14 20.32
N ASP A 335 9.20 -12.68 20.82
CA ASP A 335 9.21 -13.76 21.82
C ASP A 335 10.01 -14.97 21.31
N SER A 336 9.81 -15.35 20.04
CA SER A 336 10.52 -16.48 19.41
C SER A 336 12.02 -16.23 19.24
N LEU A 337 12.43 -15.00 18.91
CA LEU A 337 13.84 -14.61 18.81
C LEU A 337 14.53 -14.66 20.19
N ILE A 338 13.83 -14.27 21.26
CA ILE A 338 14.33 -14.34 22.64
C ILE A 338 14.41 -15.79 23.13
N ASP A 339 13.34 -16.57 22.91
CA ASP A 339 13.24 -17.98 23.33
C ASP A 339 14.32 -18.84 22.67
N SER A 340 14.57 -18.63 21.37
CA SER A 340 15.65 -19.30 20.64
C SER A 340 17.06 -18.87 21.06
N GLY A 341 17.19 -17.77 21.81
CA GLY A 341 18.47 -17.18 22.21
C GLY A 341 19.17 -16.41 21.08
N LEU A 342 18.49 -16.16 19.96
CA LEU A 342 19.05 -15.40 18.84
C LEU A 342 19.30 -13.93 19.24
N VAL A 343 18.40 -13.37 20.05
CA VAL A 343 18.52 -12.01 20.61
C VAL A 343 18.34 -12.05 22.14
N PRO A 344 18.92 -11.10 22.88
CA PRO A 344 18.68 -10.97 24.31
C PRO A 344 17.24 -10.53 24.58
N ALA A 345 16.73 -10.88 25.76
CA ALA A 345 15.53 -10.24 26.29
C ALA A 345 15.73 -8.72 26.33
N GLN A 346 14.77 -7.97 25.77
CA GLN A 346 14.86 -6.51 25.63
C GLN A 346 13.46 -5.88 25.70
N ILE A 347 13.41 -4.61 26.09
CA ILE A 347 12.17 -3.83 26.10
C ILE A 347 12.00 -3.19 24.72
N VAL A 348 10.78 -3.20 24.17
CA VAL A 348 10.46 -2.46 22.94
C VAL A 348 9.43 -1.38 23.24
N VAL A 349 9.68 -0.16 22.78
CA VAL A 349 8.83 1.01 23.01
C VAL A 349 8.33 1.53 21.66
N PHE A 350 7.02 1.49 21.43
CA PHE A 350 6.40 1.94 20.19
C PHE A 350 5.82 3.35 20.38
N ILE A 351 6.33 4.33 19.62
CA ILE A 351 5.96 5.75 19.75
C ILE A 351 5.29 6.22 18.46
N SER A 352 3.96 6.20 18.47
CA SER A 352 3.17 6.62 17.32
C SER A 352 3.15 8.14 17.14
N GLU A 353 3.50 8.66 15.97
CA GLU A 353 3.20 10.06 15.60
C GLU A 353 1.71 10.30 15.28
N GLY A 354 0.94 9.21 15.10
CA GLY A 354 -0.48 9.27 14.77
C GLY A 354 -1.28 10.20 15.70
N GLY A 355 -1.91 11.21 15.10
CA GLY A 355 -2.67 12.24 15.81
C GLY A 355 -2.04 13.63 15.78
N GLY A 356 -0.79 13.75 15.30
CA GLY A 356 -0.08 15.01 15.09
C GLY A 356 -0.65 15.90 13.96
N PRO A 357 -0.23 17.18 13.88
CA PRO A 357 -0.62 18.12 12.85
C PRO A 357 0.02 17.82 11.47
N TYR A 358 1.10 17.05 11.43
CA TYR A 358 1.75 16.61 10.19
C TYR A 358 1.43 15.14 9.90
N PRO A 359 0.97 14.81 8.68
CA PRO A 359 0.76 13.41 8.27
C PRO A 359 2.04 12.57 8.18
N ASP A 360 3.18 13.24 8.02
CA ASP A 360 4.53 12.69 8.04
C ASP A 360 5.36 13.75 8.78
N SER A 361 5.72 13.47 10.03
CA SER A 361 6.50 14.41 10.85
C SER A 361 8.00 14.31 10.58
N GLU A 362 8.44 13.29 9.84
CA GLU A 362 9.85 12.89 9.75
C GLU A 362 10.55 12.74 11.12
N CYS A 363 9.76 12.53 12.18
CA CYS A 363 10.19 12.52 13.58
C CYS A 363 10.95 13.78 14.02
N ALA A 364 10.72 14.90 13.34
CA ALA A 364 11.42 16.16 13.57
C ALA A 364 10.65 17.07 14.54
N ASP A 365 11.39 18.01 15.14
CA ASP A 365 10.79 19.22 15.69
C ASP A 365 10.46 20.18 14.55
N SER A 366 9.17 20.44 14.35
CA SER A 366 8.67 21.24 13.23
C SER A 366 9.09 22.71 13.27
N PHE A 367 9.27 23.31 12.09
CA PHE A 367 9.74 24.68 11.90
C PHE A 367 8.84 25.74 12.56
N ASP A 368 7.54 25.45 12.71
CA ASP A 368 6.56 26.37 13.30
C ASP A 368 6.25 26.07 14.77
N GLY A 369 6.96 25.10 15.37
CA GLY A 369 6.81 24.70 16.77
C GLY A 369 5.45 24.05 17.08
N ARG A 370 4.74 23.53 16.07
CA ARG A 370 3.46 22.85 16.30
C ARG A 370 3.61 21.37 16.63
N GLU A 371 4.75 20.77 16.35
CA GLU A 371 5.07 19.38 16.69
C GLU A 371 6.54 19.29 17.13
N HIS A 372 6.78 18.56 18.22
CA HIS A 372 8.07 18.42 18.90
C HIS A 372 8.44 16.94 19.09
N TYR A 373 8.44 16.14 18.01
CA TYR A 373 8.60 14.69 18.13
C TYR A 373 9.98 14.31 18.67
N GLU A 374 11.06 14.88 18.12
CA GLU A 374 12.44 14.61 18.55
C GLU A 374 12.62 14.97 20.03
N SER A 375 12.27 16.21 20.40
CA SER A 375 12.38 16.68 21.77
C SER A 375 11.55 15.85 22.75
N PHE A 376 10.33 15.46 22.34
CA PHE A 376 9.46 14.63 23.16
C PHE A 376 10.05 13.24 23.42
N LEU A 377 10.57 12.59 22.38
CA LEU A 377 11.22 11.29 22.52
C LEU A 377 12.40 11.38 23.50
N VAL A 378 13.32 12.31 23.26
CA VAL A 378 14.60 12.40 23.98
C VAL A 378 14.41 12.90 25.41
N HIS A 379 13.58 13.92 25.62
CA HIS A 379 13.46 14.59 26.91
C HIS A 379 12.26 14.14 27.75
N THR A 380 11.32 13.39 27.17
CA THR A 380 10.13 12.91 27.90
C THR A 380 10.06 11.39 27.92
N VAL A 381 10.03 10.74 26.74
CA VAL A 381 9.80 9.29 26.66
C VAL A 381 10.97 8.50 27.23
N VAL A 382 12.21 8.78 26.80
CA VAL A 382 13.39 8.06 27.28
C VAL A 382 13.55 8.17 28.81
N PRO A 383 13.51 9.38 29.43
CA PRO A 383 13.60 9.50 30.88
C PRO A 383 12.46 8.79 31.62
N TYR A 384 11.23 8.84 31.09
CA TYR A 384 10.10 8.12 31.68
C TYR A 384 10.33 6.61 31.67
N VAL A 385 10.78 6.06 30.53
CA VAL A 385 11.02 4.63 30.37
C VAL A 385 12.14 4.16 31.32
N ASP A 386 13.23 4.91 31.44
CA ASP A 386 14.33 4.58 32.34
C ASP A 386 13.96 4.67 33.82
N ALA A 387 13.06 5.59 34.18
CA ALA A 387 12.58 5.75 35.56
C ALA A 387 11.54 4.68 35.95
N THR A 388 10.76 4.20 34.98
CA THR A 388 9.61 3.30 35.22
C THR A 388 9.97 1.83 35.05
N TYR A 389 10.87 1.52 34.11
CA TYR A 389 11.23 0.16 33.74
C TYR A 389 12.71 -0.12 34.08
N ARG A 390 13.06 -1.41 34.20
CA ARG A 390 14.44 -1.81 34.49
C ARG A 390 15.27 -1.79 33.22
N THR A 391 15.63 -0.60 32.78
CA THR A 391 16.47 -0.41 31.60
C THR A 391 17.96 -0.43 31.97
N ILE A 392 18.81 -0.72 30.99
CA ILE A 392 20.23 -0.35 31.00
C ILE A 392 20.30 1.06 30.39
N ALA A 393 20.28 2.08 31.23
CA ALA A 393 20.13 3.49 30.83
C ALA A 393 21.43 4.10 30.26
N THR A 394 21.96 3.53 29.17
CA THR A 394 23.16 4.01 28.47
C THR A 394 22.92 4.05 26.96
N PRO A 395 23.60 4.94 26.20
CA PRO A 395 23.44 5.00 24.74
C PRO A 395 23.76 3.67 24.05
N ALA A 396 24.80 2.97 24.51
CA ALA A 396 25.18 1.67 24.00
C ALA A 396 24.07 0.61 24.09
N ALA A 397 23.16 0.73 25.05
CA ALA A 397 22.04 -0.19 25.28
C ALA A 397 20.68 0.36 24.78
N ARG A 398 20.66 1.50 24.08
CA ARG A 398 19.48 2.05 23.43
C ARG A 398 19.64 2.05 21.91
N ALA A 399 18.68 1.43 21.24
CA ALA A 399 18.61 1.39 19.79
C ALA A 399 17.29 2.00 19.29
N LEU A 400 17.33 2.61 18.11
CA LEU A 400 16.14 3.02 17.36
C LEU A 400 15.86 1.99 16.26
N LEU A 401 14.59 1.79 15.91
CA LEU A 401 14.23 1.08 14.70
C LEU A 401 13.07 1.77 13.98
N GLY A 402 12.91 1.46 12.69
CA GLY A 402 11.69 1.81 11.99
C GLY A 402 11.67 1.34 10.53
N VAL A 403 10.49 1.39 9.92
CA VAL A 403 10.23 1.07 8.52
C VAL A 403 9.87 2.32 7.73
N SER A 404 10.34 2.46 6.48
CA SER A 404 9.99 3.59 5.60
C SER A 404 10.40 4.94 6.19
N GLN A 405 9.44 5.82 6.51
CA GLN A 405 9.64 7.02 7.32
C GLN A 405 10.36 6.72 8.64
N GLY A 406 10.04 5.60 9.29
CA GLY A 406 10.77 5.14 10.47
C GLY A 406 12.23 4.75 10.18
N GLY A 407 12.49 4.23 8.98
CA GLY A 407 13.84 3.96 8.49
C GLY A 407 14.64 5.23 8.20
N PHE A 408 13.97 6.35 7.92
CA PHE A 408 14.57 7.69 7.91
C PHE A 408 14.77 8.23 9.34
N CYS A 409 13.74 8.12 10.19
CA CYS A 409 13.75 8.65 11.55
C CYS A 409 14.85 8.06 12.42
N ALA A 410 15.04 6.74 12.37
CA ALA A 410 16.01 6.05 13.21
C ALA A 410 17.45 6.59 13.05
N PRO A 411 18.04 6.67 11.84
CA PRO A 411 19.37 7.27 11.66
C PRO A 411 19.39 8.78 11.91
N ASN A 412 18.31 9.51 11.58
CA ASN A 412 18.24 10.96 11.84
C ASN A 412 18.34 11.26 13.35
N LEU A 413 17.47 10.62 14.14
CA LEU A 413 17.43 10.75 15.60
C LEU A 413 18.72 10.24 16.25
N LEU A 414 19.33 9.19 15.70
CA LEU A 414 20.62 8.67 16.17
C LEU A 414 21.74 9.72 16.08
N PHE A 415 21.90 10.34 14.90
CA PHE A 415 22.98 11.29 14.67
C PHE A 415 22.80 12.61 15.40
N ARG A 416 21.55 13.01 15.60
CA ARG A 416 21.21 14.23 16.34
C ARG A 416 21.26 14.03 17.85
N ASN A 417 21.14 12.80 18.33
CA ASN A 417 21.11 12.47 19.76
C ASN A 417 22.05 11.30 20.14
N PRO A 418 23.36 11.36 19.80
CA PRO A 418 24.31 10.27 20.04
C PRO A 418 24.55 10.01 21.53
N ASP A 419 24.31 11.01 22.39
CA ASP A 419 24.38 10.88 23.86
C ASP A 419 23.16 10.16 24.45
N THR A 420 22.15 9.87 23.64
CA THR A 420 20.93 9.15 24.05
C THR A 420 20.84 7.77 23.42
N PHE A 421 21.14 7.67 22.13
CA PHE A 421 21.07 6.44 21.33
C PHE A 421 22.43 6.09 20.75
N GLY A 422 22.81 4.82 20.81
CA GLY A 422 24.06 4.34 20.22
C GLY A 422 23.85 3.57 18.91
N GLN A 423 22.62 3.19 18.58
CA GLN A 423 22.35 2.27 17.48
C GLN A 423 21.03 2.59 16.76
N ALA A 424 20.96 2.28 15.46
CA ALA A 424 19.73 2.41 14.68
C ALA A 424 19.57 1.24 13.69
N VAL A 425 18.32 0.84 13.47
CA VAL A 425 17.92 -0.11 12.42
C VAL A 425 16.98 0.61 11.45
N SER A 426 17.38 0.69 10.19
CA SER A 426 16.61 1.33 9.11
C SER A 426 16.13 0.27 8.12
N PHE A 427 14.83 -0.02 8.11
CA PHE A 427 14.21 -0.86 7.09
C PHE A 427 13.63 0.00 5.96
N SER A 428 14.23 -0.11 4.77
CA SER A 428 13.86 0.63 3.56
C SER A 428 13.63 2.12 3.84
N GLY A 429 14.61 2.75 4.50
CA GLY A 429 14.63 4.17 4.77
C GLY A 429 15.02 5.02 3.55
N TYR A 430 14.60 6.28 3.57
CA TYR A 430 15.17 7.36 2.77
C TYR A 430 16.11 8.19 3.67
N PHE A 431 17.01 8.99 3.10
CA PHE A 431 18.09 9.62 3.90
C PHE A 431 18.32 11.10 3.59
N ILE A 432 17.36 11.72 2.93
CA ILE A 432 17.28 13.17 2.72
C ILE A 432 15.92 13.60 3.27
N ALA A 433 15.94 14.62 4.14
CA ALA A 433 14.73 15.14 4.77
C ALA A 433 13.89 15.93 3.77
N GLY A 434 12.58 15.97 4.01
CA GLY A 434 11.67 16.83 3.27
C GLY A 434 11.59 16.54 1.78
N VAL A 435 12.01 15.34 1.36
CA VAL A 435 11.89 14.91 -0.04
C VAL A 435 10.41 14.85 -0.37
N ALA A 436 9.98 15.61 -1.38
CA ALA A 436 8.62 15.49 -1.89
C ALA A 436 8.61 14.46 -3.02
N SER A 437 8.27 13.22 -2.68
CA SER A 437 8.08 12.13 -3.65
C SER A 437 6.72 11.45 -3.50
N PRO A 438 6.35 10.55 -4.41
CA PRO A 438 5.17 9.71 -4.27
C PRO A 438 5.15 8.92 -2.94
N GLN A 439 6.33 8.48 -2.49
CA GLN A 439 6.54 7.74 -1.25
C GLN A 439 6.57 8.65 0.00
N THR A 440 6.70 9.98 -0.18
CA THR A 440 7.00 10.95 0.89
C THR A 440 6.24 12.27 0.69
N ILE A 441 4.99 12.21 0.24
CA ILE A 441 4.24 13.37 -0.27
C ILE A 441 4.09 14.54 0.73
N ASN A 442 4.18 14.26 2.03
CA ASN A 442 4.03 15.23 3.11
C ASN A 442 5.30 15.50 3.92
N ALA A 443 6.40 14.80 3.63
CA ALA A 443 7.68 14.88 4.34
C ALA A 443 8.25 16.31 4.40
N TRP A 444 8.00 17.16 3.39
CA TRP A 444 8.49 18.54 3.36
C TRP A 444 7.80 19.47 4.37
N ARG A 445 6.63 19.10 4.89
CA ARG A 445 5.77 19.99 5.69
C ARG A 445 6.38 20.41 7.03
N PRO A 446 7.00 19.51 7.83
CA PRO A 446 7.62 19.87 9.10
C PRO A 446 8.78 20.85 8.96
N PHE A 447 9.34 21.04 7.77
CA PHE A 447 10.47 21.96 7.55
C PHE A 447 10.07 23.31 6.96
N GLY A 448 8.83 23.46 6.47
CA GLY A 448 8.33 24.74 5.94
C GLY A 448 9.15 25.29 4.76
N GLY A 449 9.88 24.44 4.03
CA GLY A 449 10.81 24.86 2.98
C GLY A 449 12.14 25.43 3.47
N ASN A 450 12.46 25.31 4.77
CA ASN A 450 13.73 25.76 5.33
C ASN A 450 14.85 24.76 5.00
N SER A 451 15.74 25.16 4.08
CA SER A 451 16.86 24.31 3.62
C SER A 451 17.86 23.98 4.72
N ALA A 452 18.03 24.84 5.74
CA ALA A 452 18.92 24.55 6.86
C ALA A 452 18.34 23.46 7.77
N LEU A 453 17.01 23.48 8.01
CA LEU A 453 16.35 22.41 8.75
C LEU A 453 16.34 21.09 7.98
N VAL A 454 16.12 21.14 6.67
CA VAL A 454 16.23 19.96 5.78
C VAL A 454 17.64 19.37 5.85
N ALA A 455 18.68 20.21 5.73
CA ALA A 455 20.06 19.74 5.83
C ALA A 455 20.34 19.10 7.20
N ALA A 456 19.95 19.78 8.28
CA ALA A 456 20.13 19.35 9.67
C ALA A 456 19.38 18.07 10.04
N ASN A 457 18.40 17.65 9.22
CA ASN A 457 17.61 16.44 9.41
C ASN A 457 17.89 15.39 8.33
N SER A 458 18.85 15.60 7.43
CA SER A 458 19.18 14.63 6.38
C SER A 458 20.31 13.73 6.85
N PRO A 459 20.08 12.44 7.19
CA PRO A 459 21.12 11.57 7.73
C PRO A 459 22.35 11.45 6.84
N VAL A 460 22.15 11.48 5.51
CA VAL A 460 23.26 11.39 4.55
C VAL A 460 24.21 12.59 4.60
N LEU A 461 23.72 13.75 5.04
CA LEU A 461 24.52 14.96 5.21
C LEU A 461 25.12 15.00 6.62
N GLU A 462 24.29 14.77 7.65
CA GLU A 462 24.71 14.80 9.05
C GLU A 462 25.86 13.83 9.35
N ALA A 463 25.84 12.62 8.74
CA ALA A 463 26.92 11.65 8.88
C ALA A 463 28.31 12.21 8.53
N THR A 464 28.40 13.18 7.62
CA THR A 464 29.67 13.80 7.20
C THR A 464 30.20 14.86 8.17
N HIS A 465 29.36 15.30 9.11
CA HIS A 465 29.68 16.35 10.08
C HIS A 465 29.93 15.80 11.49
N LEU A 466 29.69 14.51 11.72
CA LEU A 466 29.91 13.88 13.03
C LEU A 466 31.39 13.85 13.42
N PRO A 467 31.72 14.28 14.66
CA PRO A 467 33.06 14.09 15.23
C PRO A 467 33.50 12.63 15.23
N ALA A 468 34.79 12.37 15.00
CA ALA A 468 35.31 11.01 14.86
C ALA A 468 35.10 10.13 16.09
N ASP A 469 35.15 10.72 17.29
CA ASP A 469 34.87 10.04 18.56
C ASP A 469 33.39 9.62 18.65
N VAL A 470 32.46 10.48 18.24
CA VAL A 470 31.03 10.14 18.16
C VAL A 470 30.82 8.97 17.19
N ARG A 471 31.38 9.04 15.97
CA ARG A 471 31.21 8.02 14.93
C ARG A 471 31.56 6.61 15.41
N ASN A 472 32.64 6.45 16.16
CA ASN A 472 33.15 5.14 16.62
C ASN A 472 32.19 4.41 17.59
N HIS A 473 31.34 5.15 18.29
CA HIS A 473 30.40 4.59 19.27
C HIS A 473 29.01 4.30 18.69
N LEU A 474 28.72 4.81 17.49
CA LEU A 474 27.47 4.53 16.79
C LEU A 474 27.50 3.17 16.08
N PHE A 475 26.32 2.68 15.70
CA PHE A 475 26.16 1.52 14.81
C PHE A 475 24.84 1.56 14.05
N LEU A 476 24.88 1.39 12.74
CA LEU A 476 23.69 1.43 11.88
C LEU A 476 23.48 0.13 11.13
N VAL A 477 22.34 -0.51 11.31
CA VAL A 477 21.89 -1.60 10.44
C VAL A 477 20.95 -1.01 9.39
N VAL A 478 21.34 -1.07 8.13
CA VAL A 478 20.53 -0.60 7.00
C VAL A 478 20.07 -1.81 6.20
N SER A 479 18.76 -1.98 6.06
CA SER A 479 18.14 -3.08 5.32
C SER A 479 17.26 -2.54 4.21
N GLY A 480 17.27 -3.19 3.05
CA GLY A 480 16.33 -2.87 1.97
C GLY A 480 16.80 -3.30 0.59
N SER A 481 15.91 -3.15 -0.39
CA SER A 481 16.19 -3.53 -1.77
C SER A 481 17.03 -2.48 -2.48
N LEU A 482 18.24 -2.88 -2.85
CA LEU A 482 19.13 -2.04 -3.66
C LEU A 482 18.58 -1.86 -5.08
N SER A 483 17.75 -2.78 -5.58
CA SER A 483 17.09 -2.64 -6.89
C SER A 483 15.83 -1.79 -6.86
N ASP A 484 15.33 -1.39 -5.68
CA ASP A 484 14.16 -0.53 -5.57
C ASP A 484 14.42 0.85 -6.20
N GLY A 485 13.44 1.37 -6.95
CA GLY A 485 13.58 2.61 -7.71
C GLY A 485 13.70 3.87 -6.86
N PHE A 486 13.10 3.90 -5.66
CA PHE A 486 13.11 5.05 -4.77
C PHE A 486 14.09 4.89 -3.61
N TYR A 487 14.04 3.75 -2.91
CA TYR A 487 14.88 3.50 -1.73
C TYR A 487 16.30 3.07 -2.12
N GLY A 488 16.45 2.28 -3.18
CA GLY A 488 17.73 1.69 -3.56
C GLY A 488 18.86 2.70 -3.74
N PRO A 489 18.69 3.76 -4.56
CA PRO A 489 19.71 4.80 -4.73
C PRO A 489 20.07 5.52 -3.43
N GLN A 490 19.09 5.75 -2.56
CA GLN A 490 19.30 6.44 -1.29
C GLN A 490 20.07 5.57 -0.29
N ILE A 491 19.72 4.28 -0.20
CA ILE A 491 20.44 3.29 0.62
C ILE A 491 21.90 3.23 0.18
N ARG A 492 22.17 3.12 -1.12
CA ARG A 492 23.56 3.07 -1.63
C ARG A 492 24.34 4.32 -1.30
N ALA A 493 23.74 5.49 -1.49
CA ALA A 493 24.38 6.75 -1.16
C ALA A 493 24.68 6.85 0.34
N PHE A 494 23.71 6.54 1.18
CA PHE A 494 23.84 6.63 2.64
C PHE A 494 24.86 5.67 3.20
N VAL A 495 24.76 4.38 2.87
CA VAL A 495 25.74 3.37 3.30
C VAL A 495 27.14 3.71 2.77
N GLY A 496 27.22 4.24 1.54
CA GLY A 496 28.48 4.74 1.00
C GLY A 496 29.09 5.86 1.85
N VAL A 497 28.27 6.78 2.39
CA VAL A 497 28.74 7.81 3.34
C VAL A 497 29.21 7.17 4.64
N LEU A 498 28.43 6.27 5.24
CA LEU A 498 28.81 5.59 6.48
C LEU A 498 30.19 4.94 6.36
N GLN A 499 30.40 4.18 5.27
CA GLN A 499 31.64 3.47 5.01
C GLN A 499 32.82 4.41 4.73
N ARG A 500 32.61 5.53 4.04
CA ARG A 500 33.66 6.54 3.81
C ARG A 500 34.05 7.28 5.09
N GLU A 501 33.08 7.59 5.94
CA GLU A 501 33.30 8.31 7.20
C GLU A 501 33.76 7.39 8.35
N GLY A 502 33.78 6.07 8.12
CA GLY A 502 34.17 5.08 9.12
C GLY A 502 33.15 4.91 10.24
N ILE A 503 31.87 5.20 9.97
CA ILE A 503 30.78 4.93 10.92
C ILE A 503 30.49 3.42 10.87
N PRO A 504 30.55 2.69 12.00
CA PRO A 504 30.23 1.27 12.02
C PRO A 504 28.81 1.00 11.49
N ASP A 505 28.71 0.11 10.51
CA ASP A 505 27.49 -0.16 9.76
C ASP A 505 27.29 -1.66 9.49
N ALA A 506 26.08 -2.01 9.11
CA ALA A 506 25.77 -3.28 8.48
C ALA A 506 24.73 -3.07 7.40
N LEU A 507 25.07 -3.43 6.16
CA LEU A 507 24.11 -3.47 5.07
C LEU A 507 23.55 -4.88 4.91
N LEU A 508 22.21 -4.99 5.00
CA LEU A 508 21.42 -6.19 4.75
C LEU A 508 20.57 -5.98 3.48
N PRO A 509 21.07 -6.35 2.28
CA PRO A 509 20.28 -6.28 1.07
C PRO A 509 19.11 -7.26 1.14
N ASP A 510 17.93 -6.79 0.72
CA ASP A 510 16.74 -7.62 0.65
C ASP A 510 16.12 -7.55 -0.76
N PRO A 511 15.85 -8.69 -1.44
CA PRO A 511 15.20 -8.67 -2.74
C PRO A 511 13.68 -8.41 -2.67
N GLY A 512 13.06 -8.47 -1.49
CA GLY A 512 11.61 -8.36 -1.29
C GLY A 512 11.02 -6.93 -1.41
N GLY A 513 11.86 -5.92 -1.67
CA GLY A 513 11.41 -4.56 -1.95
C GLY A 513 10.88 -3.82 -0.72
N HIS A 514 9.98 -2.86 -0.93
CA HIS A 514 9.34 -2.14 0.16
C HIS A 514 8.09 -2.89 0.67
N SER A 515 8.28 -4.00 1.38
CA SER A 515 7.18 -4.90 1.77
C SER A 515 7.32 -5.49 3.17
N TRP A 516 6.20 -5.88 3.78
CA TRP A 516 6.20 -6.55 5.08
C TRP A 516 6.92 -7.91 5.12
N PRO A 517 6.81 -8.78 4.10
CA PRO A 517 7.63 -9.99 4.04
C PRO A 517 9.13 -9.71 4.10
N ALA A 518 9.61 -8.73 3.33
CA ALA A 518 11.00 -8.27 3.37
C ALA A 518 11.44 -7.85 4.78
N PHE A 519 10.62 -7.04 5.46
CA PHE A 519 10.92 -6.60 6.82
C PHE A 519 10.92 -7.76 7.81
N ARG A 520 10.02 -8.74 7.62
CA ARG A 520 9.96 -9.94 8.47
C ARG A 520 11.21 -10.80 8.35
N ASP A 521 11.71 -11.00 7.14
CA ASP A 521 12.90 -11.79 6.88
C ASP A 521 14.16 -11.15 7.48
N GLN A 522 14.21 -9.81 7.48
CA GLN A 522 15.36 -9.05 7.98
C GLN A 522 15.25 -8.65 9.46
N PHE A 523 14.09 -8.79 10.10
CA PHE A 523 13.87 -8.39 11.49
C PHE A 523 14.82 -9.12 12.46
N GLY A 524 14.84 -10.46 12.41
CA GLY A 524 15.73 -11.27 13.24
C GLY A 524 17.22 -10.97 13.03
N PRO A 525 17.73 -11.07 11.78
CA PRO A 525 19.13 -10.75 11.47
C PRO A 525 19.54 -9.34 11.90
N ALA A 526 18.68 -8.33 11.71
CA ALA A 526 19.00 -6.97 12.11
C ALA A 526 19.13 -6.82 13.64
N LEU A 527 18.21 -7.43 14.40
CA LEU A 527 18.27 -7.38 15.86
C LEU A 527 19.42 -8.19 16.45
N GLU A 528 19.82 -9.29 15.79
CA GLU A 528 21.03 -10.03 16.17
C GLU A 528 22.28 -9.13 16.06
N LEU A 529 22.39 -8.32 15.00
CA LEU A 529 23.50 -7.40 14.81
C LEU A 529 23.53 -6.29 15.86
N VAL A 530 22.36 -5.74 16.22
CA VAL A 530 22.23 -4.79 17.34
C VAL A 530 22.74 -5.43 18.63
N ALA A 531 22.31 -6.66 18.94
CA ALA A 531 22.76 -7.38 20.12
C ALA A 531 24.27 -7.67 20.10
N ALA A 532 24.82 -8.07 18.95
CA ALA A 532 26.24 -8.32 18.76
C ALA A 532 27.09 -7.04 18.95
N ARG A 533 26.56 -5.88 18.55
CA ARG A 533 27.17 -4.58 18.85
C ARG A 533 27.10 -4.24 20.34
N GLN A 534 25.98 -4.52 21.01
CA GLN A 534 25.84 -4.32 22.46
C GLN A 534 26.88 -5.14 23.25
N VAL A 535 27.18 -6.37 22.82
CA VAL A 535 28.25 -7.20 23.42
C VAL A 535 29.62 -6.56 23.24
N HIS A 536 29.93 -6.13 22.02
CA HIS A 536 31.16 -5.42 21.71
C HIS A 536 31.35 -4.17 22.59
N LEU A 537 30.26 -3.43 22.84
CA LEU A 537 30.24 -2.25 23.71
C LEU A 537 30.18 -2.57 25.21
N GLY A 538 30.15 -3.85 25.59
CA GLY A 538 30.17 -4.29 26.99
C GLY A 538 28.86 -4.11 27.76
N VAL A 539 27.71 -4.10 27.07
CA VAL A 539 26.38 -3.97 27.68
C VAL A 539 26.02 -5.18 28.56
N PHE A 540 26.50 -6.38 28.23
CA PHE A 540 26.13 -7.64 28.88
C PHE A 540 27.22 -8.23 29.81
N ARG A 541 27.89 -7.37 30.59
CA ARG A 541 28.95 -7.80 31.51
C ARG A 541 28.45 -8.34 32.85
#